data_AF-A0A9D5IFN1-F1
#
_entry.id   AF-A0A9D5IFN1-F1
#
_cell.length_a   1.000
_cell.length_b   1.000
_cell.length_c   1.000
_cell.angle_alpha   90.00
_cell.angle_beta   90.00
_cell.angle_gamma   90.00
#
_symmetry.space_group_name_H-M   'P 1'
#
loop_
_entity.id
_entity.type
_entity.pdbx_description
1 polymer ?
#
loop_
_entity_poly.entity_id
_entity_poly.type
_entity_poly.pdbx_seq_one_letter_code
_entity_poly.pdbx_strand_id
1 'polypeptide(L)'
;MGHAVTKRRRILIFLAVGLATLSVGAWYLWPTETPAPVWAADYDLTTRSPEALSPGTVVSTTAPAGWSHLVIKSLPRIRPGQESKIPPLARSQTVRMTRWMFTVFAADVRPETRSGETRHHLRSIALGLGTSVGGRDMVITPETAKEHGVHLDWITRQILTKGYQTQRLAVIVIQGPTFALMDTPVWFRCGESNRLIRYRYALLVDSATGHLDVLLWPLDTSGKCPDPGTAVRLNANNLDEAELVPDPKGFDVLGIASDSTFGVDRLPTKSVPFPLPPELHPLASQTKFTPDEARNLETHLRELLAGKPR
;
A
#
# COMPACT_ATOMS: atom_id res chain seq x y z
N MET A 1 -55.65 32.76 -7.91
CA MET A 1 -54.34 32.24 -8.38
C MET A 1 -53.40 32.10 -7.19
N GLY A 2 -53.40 30.96 -6.49
CA GLY A 2 -52.59 30.81 -5.26
C GLY A 2 -52.37 29.36 -4.79
N HIS A 3 -52.81 28.36 -5.54
CA HIS A 3 -52.71 26.94 -5.16
C HIS A 3 -51.77 26.11 -6.03
N ALA A 4 -51.25 26.67 -7.14
CA ALA A 4 -50.34 25.95 -8.04
C ALA A 4 -48.86 26.00 -7.59
N VAL A 5 -48.46 27.01 -6.82
CA VAL A 5 -47.05 27.23 -6.42
C VAL A 5 -46.63 26.29 -5.28
N THR A 6 -47.56 25.91 -4.39
CA THR A 6 -47.28 25.08 -3.21
C THR A 6 -47.05 23.60 -3.55
N LYS A 7 -47.65 23.09 -4.64
CA LYS A 7 -47.47 21.70 -5.10
C LYS A 7 -46.09 21.46 -5.73
N ARG A 8 -45.54 22.43 -6.49
CA ARG A 8 -44.20 22.31 -7.10
C ARG A 8 -43.07 22.28 -6.06
N ARG A 9 -43.20 23.03 -4.96
CA ARG A 9 -42.19 23.03 -3.88
C ARG A 9 -42.13 21.71 -3.10
N ARG A 10 -43.27 21.03 -2.89
CA ARG A 10 -43.31 19.72 -2.21
C ARG A 10 -42.72 18.60 -3.06
N ILE A 11 -42.95 18.59 -4.38
CA ILE A 11 -42.38 17.59 -5.31
C ILE A 11 -40.85 17.70 -5.39
N LEU A 12 -40.30 18.92 -5.38
CA LEU A 12 -38.84 19.15 -5.37
C LEU A 12 -38.18 18.68 -4.07
N ILE A 13 -38.85 18.78 -2.92
CA ILE A 13 -38.32 18.30 -1.64
C ILE A 13 -38.32 16.76 -1.58
N PHE A 14 -39.37 16.08 -2.08
CA PHE A 14 -39.39 14.61 -2.14
C PHE A 14 -38.37 14.03 -3.12
N LEU A 15 -38.10 14.70 -4.26
CA LEU A 15 -37.04 14.30 -5.19
C LEU A 15 -35.63 14.52 -4.61
N ALA A 16 -35.41 15.60 -3.85
CA ALA A 16 -34.13 15.85 -3.18
C ALA A 16 -33.84 14.87 -2.04
N VAL A 17 -34.87 14.46 -1.28
CA VAL A 17 -34.73 13.43 -0.24
C VAL A 17 -34.51 12.04 -0.85
N GLY A 18 -35.16 11.71 -1.98
CA GLY A 18 -34.94 10.44 -2.68
C GLY A 18 -33.56 10.29 -3.34
N LEU A 19 -32.97 11.38 -3.83
CA LEU A 19 -31.60 11.38 -4.38
C LEU A 19 -30.52 11.34 -3.28
N ALA A 20 -30.78 11.94 -2.11
CA ALA A 20 -29.89 11.87 -0.96
C ALA A 20 -29.85 10.47 -0.32
N THR A 21 -30.97 9.73 -0.31
CA THR A 21 -30.99 8.35 0.18
C THR A 21 -30.34 7.36 -0.79
N LEU A 22 -30.45 7.59 -2.11
CA LEU A 22 -29.78 6.75 -3.12
C LEU A 22 -28.25 6.93 -3.14
N SER A 23 -27.74 8.13 -2.87
CA SER A 23 -26.29 8.37 -2.80
C SER A 23 -25.63 7.78 -1.54
N VAL A 24 -26.37 7.64 -0.43
CA VAL A 24 -25.92 6.88 0.76
C VAL A 24 -26.11 5.36 0.56
N GLY A 25 -27.21 4.95 -0.10
CA GLY A 25 -27.57 3.55 -0.32
C GLY A 25 -26.64 2.79 -1.26
N ALA A 26 -25.89 3.46 -2.13
CA ALA A 26 -25.04 2.77 -3.08
C ALA A 26 -23.62 2.47 -2.54
N TRP A 27 -23.14 3.21 -1.53
CA TRP A 27 -21.99 2.72 -0.75
C TRP A 27 -22.37 1.47 0.06
N TYR A 28 -23.63 1.35 0.49
CA TYR A 28 -24.16 0.18 1.22
C TYR A 28 -24.10 -1.12 0.39
N LEU A 29 -24.00 -1.00 -0.94
CA LEU A 29 -23.88 -2.14 -1.86
C LEU A 29 -22.42 -2.46 -2.22
N TRP A 30 -21.44 -1.74 -1.68
CA TRP A 30 -20.05 -2.08 -1.89
C TRP A 30 -19.74 -3.40 -1.15
N PRO A 31 -19.18 -4.42 -1.82
CA PRO A 31 -18.86 -5.69 -1.18
C PRO A 31 -18.09 -5.47 0.13
N THR A 32 -18.54 -6.14 1.19
CA THR A 32 -18.01 -6.05 2.56
C THR A 32 -16.69 -6.81 2.73
N GLU A 33 -16.36 -7.65 1.77
CA GLU A 33 -15.13 -8.44 1.73
C GLU A 33 -14.42 -8.18 0.41
N THR A 34 -13.16 -7.77 0.48
CA THR A 34 -12.26 -7.82 -0.68
C THR A 34 -11.99 -9.31 -0.94
N PRO A 35 -12.43 -9.89 -2.08
CA PRO A 35 -12.17 -11.29 -2.36
C PRO A 35 -10.66 -11.52 -2.33
N ALA A 36 -10.23 -12.64 -1.74
CA ALA A 36 -8.83 -13.01 -1.75
C ALA A 36 -8.34 -12.99 -3.21
N PRO A 37 -7.23 -12.32 -3.52
CA PRO A 37 -6.70 -12.33 -4.87
C PRO A 37 -6.41 -13.78 -5.26
N VAL A 38 -6.61 -14.11 -6.53
CA VAL A 38 -6.35 -15.46 -7.10
C VAL A 38 -4.97 -15.99 -6.69
N TRP A 39 -4.04 -15.05 -6.53
CA TRP A 39 -2.64 -15.30 -6.28
C TRP A 39 -2.31 -15.55 -4.79
N ALA A 40 -3.27 -15.39 -3.87
CA ALA A 40 -3.08 -15.69 -2.45
C ALA A 40 -2.75 -17.17 -2.20
N ALA A 41 -3.16 -18.06 -3.11
CA ALA A 41 -2.84 -19.49 -3.07
C ALA A 41 -1.44 -19.85 -3.60
N ASP A 42 -0.68 -18.87 -4.12
CA ASP A 42 0.60 -19.11 -4.80
C ASP A 42 1.79 -19.34 -3.83
N TYR A 43 1.59 -19.29 -2.51
CA TYR A 43 2.66 -19.38 -1.50
C TYR A 43 2.72 -20.74 -0.80
N ASP A 44 3.86 -21.05 -0.16
CA ASP A 44 4.00 -22.19 0.75
C ASP A 44 3.48 -21.84 2.17
N LEU A 45 3.09 -22.87 2.94
CA LEU A 45 2.51 -22.77 4.28
C LEU A 45 3.48 -22.23 5.34
N THR A 46 4.76 -22.06 5.02
CA THR A 46 5.78 -21.48 5.90
C THR A 46 5.83 -19.95 5.85
N THR A 47 5.10 -19.32 4.93
CA THR A 47 5.03 -17.85 4.82
C THR A 47 4.40 -17.22 6.07
N ARG A 48 4.88 -16.03 6.43
CA ARG A 48 4.46 -15.31 7.63
C ARG A 48 3.82 -13.99 7.27
N SER A 49 2.79 -13.58 8.00
CA SER A 49 2.30 -12.20 7.91
C SER A 49 3.29 -11.25 8.59
N PRO A 50 3.46 -10.02 8.06
CA PRO A 50 4.21 -8.99 8.77
C PRO A 50 3.48 -8.62 10.08
N GLU A 51 4.25 -8.10 11.05
CA GLU A 51 3.69 -7.56 12.29
C GLU A 51 2.77 -6.38 11.98
N ALA A 52 1.77 -6.13 12.84
CA ALA A 52 1.00 -4.90 12.78
C ALA A 52 1.72 -3.83 13.60
N LEU A 53 1.88 -2.63 13.04
CA LEU A 53 2.26 -1.46 13.85
C LEU A 53 1.15 -1.17 14.86
N SER A 54 1.55 -0.92 16.11
CA SER A 54 0.61 -0.67 17.20
C SER A 54 -0.19 0.62 16.93
N PRO A 55 -1.51 0.63 17.19
CA PRO A 55 -2.28 1.87 17.19
C PRO A 55 -1.67 2.93 18.10
N GLY A 56 -1.76 4.20 17.69
CA GLY A 56 -1.12 5.31 18.39
C GLY A 56 0.34 5.54 18.00
N THR A 57 0.95 4.64 17.21
CA THR A 57 2.30 4.85 16.68
C THR A 57 2.33 6.09 15.80
N VAL A 58 3.12 7.09 16.20
CA VAL A 58 3.35 8.31 15.41
C VAL A 58 4.42 8.03 14.36
N VAL A 59 4.10 8.30 13.10
CA VAL A 59 4.97 8.08 11.95
C VAL A 59 5.16 9.41 11.24
N SER A 60 6.31 10.06 11.43
CA SER A 60 6.62 11.33 10.77
C SER A 60 7.35 11.07 9.44
N THR A 61 8.55 11.63 9.29
CA THR A 61 9.46 11.50 8.15
C THR A 61 10.64 10.57 8.44
N THR A 62 10.61 9.86 9.57
CA THR A 62 11.66 8.94 10.03
C THR A 62 11.05 7.68 10.62
N ALA A 63 11.90 6.71 10.97
CA ALA A 63 11.50 5.50 11.70
C ALA A 63 10.62 5.85 12.94
N PRO A 64 9.47 5.16 13.13
CA PRO A 64 8.66 5.36 14.32
C PRO A 64 9.37 4.84 15.57
N ALA A 65 8.99 5.35 16.73
CA ALA A 65 9.57 4.91 18.00
C ALA A 65 9.45 3.38 18.17
N GLY A 66 10.54 2.75 18.62
CA GLY A 66 10.63 1.28 18.74
C GLY A 66 11.05 0.56 17.46
N TRP A 67 11.10 1.24 16.31
CA TRP A 67 11.55 0.69 15.04
C TRP A 67 12.84 1.37 14.59
N SER A 68 13.77 0.57 14.06
CA SER A 68 15.05 1.11 13.56
C SER A 68 14.94 1.86 12.22
N HIS A 69 14.00 1.47 11.34
CA HIS A 69 13.93 1.97 9.97
C HIS A 69 12.47 2.24 9.57
N LEU A 70 12.24 3.39 8.92
CA LEU A 70 11.06 3.61 8.07
C LEU A 70 11.44 3.17 6.66
N VAL A 71 10.82 2.10 6.16
CA VAL A 71 11.05 1.61 4.80
C VAL A 71 10.32 2.50 3.81
N ILE A 72 9.00 2.67 4.01
CA ILE A 72 8.19 3.57 3.19
C ILE A 72 6.98 4.06 3.98
N LYS A 73 6.66 5.34 3.81
CA LYS A 73 5.35 5.91 4.13
C LYS A 73 4.71 6.38 2.83
N SER A 74 3.65 5.69 2.44
CA SER A 74 2.89 5.96 1.23
C SER A 74 1.71 6.86 1.56
N LEU A 75 1.61 8.00 0.86
CA LEU A 75 0.68 9.10 1.05
C LEU A 75 -0.17 9.23 -0.24
N PRO A 76 -1.20 8.40 -0.42
CA PRO A 76 -1.95 8.35 -1.67
C PRO A 76 -2.56 9.70 -2.02
N ARG A 77 -2.42 10.09 -3.29
CA ARG A 77 -3.14 11.25 -3.84
C ARG A 77 -3.52 10.99 -5.29
N ILE A 78 -4.61 11.60 -5.73
CA ILE A 78 -4.91 11.62 -7.17
C ILE A 78 -3.76 12.35 -7.88
N ARG A 79 -3.25 11.73 -8.95
CA ARG A 79 -2.22 12.34 -9.78
C ARG A 79 -2.70 13.69 -10.31
N PRO A 80 -1.86 14.74 -10.26
CA PRO A 80 -2.20 16.03 -10.84
C PRO A 80 -2.62 15.91 -12.30
N GLY A 81 -3.76 16.51 -12.65
CA GLY A 81 -4.31 16.48 -14.01
C GLY A 81 -5.17 15.25 -14.32
N GLN A 82 -5.34 14.31 -13.38
CA GLN A 82 -6.20 13.14 -13.56
C GLN A 82 -7.55 13.29 -12.86
N GLU A 83 -7.82 14.39 -12.15
CA GLU A 83 -9.05 14.63 -11.40
C GLU A 83 -10.29 14.69 -12.30
N SER A 84 -10.12 15.08 -13.56
CA SER A 84 -11.19 15.12 -14.57
C SER A 84 -11.76 13.74 -14.90
N LYS A 85 -10.99 12.67 -14.68
CA LYS A 85 -11.43 11.27 -14.83
C LYS A 85 -12.39 10.81 -13.73
N ILE A 86 -12.53 11.58 -12.66
CA ILE A 86 -13.47 11.33 -11.58
C ILE A 86 -14.80 12.02 -11.91
N PRO A 87 -15.95 11.34 -11.74
CA PRO A 87 -17.27 11.93 -11.95
C PRO A 87 -17.42 13.27 -11.20
N PRO A 88 -17.95 14.34 -11.85
CA PRO A 88 -18.01 15.68 -11.26
C PRO A 88 -18.68 15.74 -9.89
N LEU A 89 -19.73 14.94 -9.68
CA LEU A 89 -20.48 14.88 -8.42
C LEU A 89 -19.69 14.25 -7.27
N ALA A 90 -18.75 13.35 -7.57
CA ALA A 90 -17.93 12.65 -6.57
C ALA A 90 -16.53 13.28 -6.39
N ARG A 91 -16.07 14.08 -7.35
CA ARG A 91 -14.67 14.53 -7.47
C ARG A 91 -14.07 15.12 -6.19
N SER A 92 -14.73 16.11 -5.59
CA SER A 92 -14.19 16.80 -4.40
C SER A 92 -14.06 15.84 -3.21
N GLN A 93 -15.08 15.01 -3.00
CA GLN A 93 -15.10 14.00 -1.95
C GLN A 93 -14.01 12.96 -2.20
N THR A 94 -13.95 12.38 -3.39
CA THR A 94 -12.96 11.38 -3.77
C THR A 94 -11.54 11.89 -3.58
N VAL A 95 -11.21 13.08 -4.10
CA VAL A 95 -9.87 13.68 -3.96
C VAL A 95 -9.50 13.87 -2.49
N ARG A 96 -10.45 14.30 -1.65
CA ARG A 96 -10.22 14.44 -0.20
C ARG A 96 -9.99 13.09 0.46
N MET A 97 -10.84 12.11 0.16
CA MET A 97 -10.80 10.78 0.77
C MET A 97 -9.57 9.97 0.38
N THR A 98 -9.06 10.13 -0.85
CA THR A 98 -7.81 9.48 -1.27
C THR A 98 -6.63 9.87 -0.39
N ARG A 99 -6.59 11.12 0.10
CA ARG A 99 -5.51 11.64 0.95
C ARG A 99 -5.71 11.38 2.44
N TRP A 100 -6.85 10.81 2.82
CA TRP A 100 -7.24 10.70 4.22
C TRP A 100 -6.41 9.66 4.99
N MET A 101 -6.00 8.58 4.32
CA MET A 101 -5.25 7.49 4.93
C MET A 101 -3.86 7.37 4.31
N PHE A 102 -2.87 6.97 5.09
CA PHE A 102 -1.55 6.58 4.63
C PHE A 102 -1.25 5.13 5.01
N THR A 103 -0.32 4.52 4.28
CA THR A 103 0.26 3.22 4.63
C THR A 103 1.68 3.42 5.10
N VAL A 104 2.07 2.71 6.15
CA VAL A 104 3.44 2.71 6.68
C VAL A 104 4.00 1.29 6.68
N PHE A 105 5.26 1.17 6.28
CA PHE A 105 6.07 -0.02 6.38
C PHE A 105 7.35 0.34 7.15
N ALA A 106 7.54 -0.31 8.29
CA ALA A 106 8.74 -0.20 9.11
C ALA A 106 9.50 -1.54 9.18
N ALA A 107 10.81 -1.45 9.42
CA ALA A 107 11.66 -2.60 9.66
C ALA A 107 12.47 -2.40 10.95
N ASP A 108 12.69 -3.50 11.66
CA ASP A 108 13.45 -3.50 12.91
C ASP A 108 14.72 -4.32 12.77
N VAL A 109 15.85 -3.63 12.70
CA VAL A 109 17.21 -4.14 12.62
C VAL A 109 17.85 -3.90 13.98
N ARG A 110 18.35 -4.97 14.59
CA ARG A 110 18.90 -4.95 15.95
C ARG A 110 20.36 -5.38 15.97
N PRO A 111 21.21 -4.72 16.77
CA PRO A 111 22.53 -5.23 17.06
C PRO A 111 22.44 -6.43 18.01
N GLU A 112 23.32 -7.40 17.79
CA GLU A 112 23.56 -8.56 18.64
C GLU A 112 25.08 -8.69 18.81
N THR A 113 25.55 -8.57 20.05
CA THR A 113 26.97 -8.71 20.35
C THR A 113 27.24 -10.14 20.83
N ARG A 114 28.08 -10.87 20.09
CA ARG A 114 28.51 -12.22 20.44
C ARG A 114 30.03 -12.32 20.34
N SER A 115 30.67 -12.80 21.41
CA SER A 115 32.13 -12.99 21.47
C SER A 115 32.95 -11.73 21.12
N GLY A 116 32.46 -10.55 21.51
CA GLY A 116 33.13 -9.27 21.27
C GLY A 116 32.88 -8.66 19.88
N GLU A 117 32.15 -9.33 19.00
CA GLU A 117 31.74 -8.81 17.70
C GLU A 117 30.26 -8.41 17.72
N THR A 118 29.93 -7.22 17.23
CA THR A 118 28.54 -6.77 17.07
C THR A 118 28.10 -7.00 15.63
N ARG A 119 27.02 -7.76 15.46
CA ARG A 119 26.38 -8.02 14.18
C ARG A 119 24.94 -7.54 14.22
N HIS A 120 24.43 -7.07 13.09
CA HIS A 120 23.05 -6.59 12.96
C HIS A 120 22.20 -7.61 12.22
N HIS A 121 20.98 -7.81 12.70
CA HIS A 121 20.00 -8.70 12.08
C HIS A 121 18.62 -8.04 11.98
N LEU A 122 17.85 -8.40 10.96
CA LEU A 122 16.45 -8.06 10.77
C LEU A 122 15.59 -8.89 11.73
N ARG A 123 15.13 -8.26 12.82
CA ARG A 123 14.24 -8.88 13.79
C ARG A 123 12.83 -9.00 13.22
N SER A 124 12.26 -7.90 12.74
CA SER A 124 10.88 -7.90 12.26
C SER A 124 10.60 -6.84 11.20
N ILE A 125 9.45 -7.03 10.55
CA ILE A 125 8.86 -6.15 9.54
C ILE A 125 7.43 -5.88 10.00
N ALA A 126 7.00 -4.62 9.98
CA ALA A 126 5.61 -4.28 10.26
C ALA A 126 4.97 -3.36 9.23
N LEU A 127 3.67 -3.53 9.10
CA LEU A 127 2.79 -2.69 8.29
C LEU A 127 1.73 -2.02 9.17
N GLY A 128 1.27 -0.85 8.78
CA GLY A 128 0.18 -0.14 9.44
C GLY A 128 -0.52 0.83 8.51
N LEU A 129 -1.75 1.19 8.89
CA LEU A 129 -2.53 2.23 8.26
C LEU A 129 -2.74 3.36 9.25
N GLY A 130 -2.73 4.58 8.76
CA GLY A 130 -2.87 5.75 9.63
C GLY A 130 -3.54 6.91 8.95
N THR A 131 -3.77 7.96 9.73
CA THR A 131 -4.30 9.25 9.26
C THR A 131 -3.63 10.39 10.03
N SER A 132 -3.87 11.62 9.63
CA SER A 132 -3.37 12.79 10.34
C SER A 132 -4.31 13.20 11.47
N VAL A 133 -3.78 13.29 12.70
CA VAL A 133 -4.49 13.66 13.92
C VAL A 133 -3.76 14.82 14.58
N GLY A 134 -4.39 16.00 14.61
CA GLY A 134 -3.77 17.21 15.18
C GLY A 134 -2.43 17.54 14.53
N GLY A 135 -2.31 17.34 13.22
CA GLY A 135 -1.08 17.59 12.46
C GLY A 135 0.01 16.51 12.61
N ARG A 136 -0.29 15.38 13.27
CA ARG A 136 0.62 14.25 13.41
C ARG A 136 0.05 13.02 12.72
N ASP A 137 0.87 12.37 11.93
CA ASP A 137 0.47 11.15 11.23
C ASP A 137 0.60 9.96 12.18
N MET A 138 -0.53 9.28 12.43
CA MET A 138 -0.67 8.28 13.46
C MET A 138 -1.34 7.02 12.92
N VAL A 139 -0.78 5.85 13.28
CA VAL A 139 -1.38 4.54 13.00
C VAL A 139 -2.65 4.39 13.82
N ILE A 140 -3.75 3.98 13.17
CA ILE A 140 -5.06 3.80 13.79
C ILE A 140 -5.75 2.55 13.25
N THR A 141 -6.60 1.91 14.05
CA THR A 141 -7.51 0.85 13.57
C THR A 141 -8.96 1.31 13.66
N PRO A 142 -9.92 0.64 12.98
CA PRO A 142 -11.34 0.96 13.12
C PRO A 142 -11.84 0.94 14.58
N GLU A 143 -11.22 0.12 15.43
CA GLU A 143 -11.55 -0.05 16.85
C GLU A 143 -10.93 1.05 17.73
N THR A 144 -9.70 1.46 17.44
CA THR A 144 -8.89 2.35 18.29
C THR A 144 -8.91 3.81 17.84
N ALA A 145 -9.44 4.11 16.64
CA ALA A 145 -9.45 5.45 16.07
C ALA A 145 -10.01 6.52 17.04
N LYS A 146 -11.11 6.23 17.75
CA LYS A 146 -11.72 7.16 18.69
C LYS A 146 -10.81 7.49 19.88
N GLU A 147 -10.11 6.49 20.41
CA GLU A 147 -9.16 6.66 21.52
C GLU A 147 -7.99 7.55 21.13
N HIS A 148 -7.65 7.55 19.85
CA HIS A 148 -6.64 8.41 19.25
C HIS A 148 -7.19 9.71 18.66
N GLY A 149 -8.42 10.12 19.01
CA GLY A 149 -8.99 11.41 18.61
C GLY A 149 -9.51 11.48 17.17
N VAL A 150 -9.70 10.33 16.51
CA VAL A 150 -10.26 10.23 15.16
C VAL A 150 -11.71 9.77 15.21
N HIS A 151 -12.61 10.62 14.74
CA HIS A 151 -14.01 10.27 14.55
C HIS A 151 -14.20 9.64 13.17
N LEU A 152 -14.35 8.32 13.14
CA LEU A 152 -14.71 7.60 11.91
C LEU A 152 -16.22 7.68 11.69
N ASP A 153 -16.61 8.33 10.60
CA ASP A 153 -17.93 8.09 10.02
C ASP A 153 -17.98 6.70 9.37
N TRP A 154 -19.15 6.31 8.89
CA TRP A 154 -19.32 4.99 8.29
C TRP A 154 -18.44 4.78 7.04
N ILE A 155 -18.18 5.83 6.24
CA ILE A 155 -17.36 5.73 5.02
C ILE A 155 -15.88 5.53 5.36
N THR A 156 -15.33 6.39 6.22
CA THR A 156 -13.94 6.32 6.72
C THR A 156 -13.67 5.01 7.45
N ARG A 157 -14.64 4.51 8.23
CA ARG A 157 -14.57 3.19 8.86
C ARG A 157 -14.47 2.07 7.83
N GLN A 158 -15.31 2.08 6.80
CA GLN A 158 -15.27 1.08 5.73
C GLN A 158 -13.94 1.11 4.94
N ILE A 159 -13.44 2.31 4.61
CA ILE A 159 -12.15 2.48 3.95
C ILE A 159 -11.02 1.89 4.78
N LEU A 160 -10.96 2.20 6.07
CA LEU A 160 -9.91 1.70 6.96
C LEU A 160 -10.01 0.17 7.15
N THR A 161 -11.22 -0.36 7.32
CA THR A 161 -11.45 -1.82 7.41
C THR A 161 -10.95 -2.53 6.15
N LYS A 162 -11.30 -2.05 4.96
CA LYS A 162 -10.84 -2.64 3.68
C LYS A 162 -9.36 -2.47 3.45
N GLY A 163 -8.80 -1.33 3.87
CA GLY A 163 -7.37 -1.12 3.90
C GLY A 163 -6.68 -2.23 4.70
N TYR A 164 -7.14 -2.52 5.92
CA TYR A 164 -6.56 -3.58 6.74
C TYR A 164 -6.82 -4.99 6.18
N GLN A 165 -7.99 -5.26 5.61
CA GLN A 165 -8.27 -6.52 4.92
C GLN A 165 -7.29 -6.74 3.76
N THR A 166 -7.05 -5.70 2.96
CA THR A 166 -6.08 -5.72 1.87
C THR A 166 -4.66 -5.90 2.42
N GLN A 167 -4.25 -5.10 3.41
CA GLN A 167 -2.92 -5.19 4.01
C GLN A 167 -2.62 -6.57 4.60
N ARG A 168 -3.62 -7.29 5.13
CA ARG A 168 -3.47 -8.67 5.62
C ARG A 168 -3.11 -9.69 4.55
N LEU A 169 -3.25 -9.34 3.26
CA LEU A 169 -2.79 -10.15 2.14
C LEU A 169 -1.28 -10.03 1.91
N ALA A 170 -0.59 -9.12 2.62
CA ALA A 170 0.86 -9.03 2.59
C ALA A 170 1.48 -10.26 3.26
N VAL A 171 2.55 -10.77 2.64
CA VAL A 171 3.25 -11.96 3.11
C VAL A 171 4.76 -11.76 3.06
N ILE A 172 5.45 -12.28 4.06
CA ILE A 172 6.90 -12.45 4.08
C ILE A 172 7.18 -13.81 3.45
N VAL A 173 7.75 -13.78 2.25
CA VAL A 173 8.03 -14.95 1.41
C VAL A 173 9.34 -15.62 1.82
N ILE A 174 10.35 -14.80 2.14
CA ILE A 174 11.66 -15.24 2.62
C ILE A 174 11.97 -14.43 3.87
N GLN A 175 12.44 -15.09 4.92
CA GLN A 175 12.95 -14.43 6.12
C GLN A 175 14.23 -15.12 6.61
N GLY A 176 15.34 -14.39 6.56
CA GLY A 176 16.61 -14.74 7.15
C GLY A 176 17.13 -13.61 8.06
N PRO A 177 18.29 -13.80 8.72
CA PRO A 177 18.82 -12.82 9.66
C PRO A 177 19.17 -11.48 9.02
N THR A 178 19.57 -11.44 7.75
CA THR A 178 19.98 -10.19 7.08
C THR A 178 19.27 -9.97 5.74
N PHE A 179 18.29 -10.81 5.42
CA PHE A 179 17.56 -10.77 4.17
C PHE A 179 16.10 -11.12 4.37
N ALA A 180 15.21 -10.38 3.73
CA ALA A 180 13.81 -10.77 3.62
C ALA A 180 13.22 -10.37 2.27
N LEU A 181 12.27 -11.18 1.80
CA LEU A 181 11.35 -10.79 0.74
C LEU A 181 9.95 -10.63 1.33
N MET A 182 9.32 -9.50 1.05
CA MET A 182 7.93 -9.27 1.39
C MET A 182 7.15 -8.84 0.16
N ASP A 183 6.02 -9.51 -0.07
CA ASP A 183 5.07 -9.15 -1.12
C ASP A 183 3.88 -8.43 -0.48
N THR A 184 3.52 -7.27 -1.04
CA THR A 184 2.34 -6.49 -0.61
C THR A 184 1.39 -6.29 -1.78
N PRO A 185 0.07 -6.34 -1.57
CA PRO A 185 -0.89 -6.04 -2.63
C PRO A 185 -0.85 -4.56 -3.01
N VAL A 186 -0.94 -4.29 -4.30
CA VAL A 186 -1.09 -2.93 -4.82
C VAL A 186 -1.98 -2.92 -6.07
N TRP A 187 -2.88 -1.95 -6.14
CA TRP A 187 -3.59 -1.66 -7.39
C TRP A 187 -2.64 -0.94 -8.33
N PHE A 188 -2.25 -1.61 -9.41
CA PHE A 188 -1.32 -1.11 -10.40
C PHE A 188 -2.00 -0.98 -11.77
N ARG A 189 -1.73 0.10 -12.49
CA ARG A 189 -2.24 0.35 -13.84
C ARG A 189 -1.48 -0.52 -14.84
N CYS A 190 -2.18 -1.47 -15.44
CA CYS A 190 -1.63 -2.37 -16.45
C CYS A 190 -2.33 -2.09 -17.77
N GLY A 191 -1.70 -1.26 -18.61
CA GLY A 191 -2.33 -0.68 -19.80
C GLY A 191 -3.52 0.19 -19.43
N GLU A 192 -4.71 -0.19 -19.90
CA GLU A 192 -5.95 0.58 -19.72
C GLU A 192 -6.81 0.15 -18.53
N SER A 193 -6.31 -0.72 -17.65
CA SER A 193 -7.04 -1.16 -16.46
C SER A 193 -6.16 -1.25 -15.23
N ASN A 194 -6.71 -0.94 -14.05
CA ASN A 194 -6.04 -1.22 -12.78
C ASN A 194 -6.22 -2.70 -12.40
N ARG A 195 -5.14 -3.32 -11.91
CA ARG A 195 -5.09 -4.72 -11.48
C ARG A 195 -4.42 -4.83 -10.12
N LEU A 196 -4.90 -5.75 -9.29
CA LEU A 196 -4.27 -6.03 -8.01
C LEU A 196 -3.07 -6.95 -8.24
N ILE A 197 -1.88 -6.36 -8.26
CA ILE A 197 -0.61 -7.07 -8.37
C ILE A 197 0.10 -7.08 -7.01
N ARG A 198 1.33 -7.56 -6.99
CA ARG A 198 2.21 -7.48 -5.83
C ARG A 198 3.30 -6.44 -6.06
N TYR A 199 3.64 -5.72 -5.02
CA TYR A 199 4.93 -5.08 -4.87
C TYR A 199 5.80 -5.98 -4.02
N ARG A 200 6.95 -6.38 -4.59
CA ARG A 200 7.95 -7.19 -3.91
C ARG A 200 9.05 -6.28 -3.38
N TYR A 201 9.26 -6.35 -2.07
CA TYR A 201 10.32 -5.67 -1.36
C TYR A 201 11.40 -6.67 -1.00
N ALA A 202 12.63 -6.43 -1.42
CA ALA A 202 13.81 -7.10 -0.89
C ALA A 202 14.49 -6.20 0.13
N LEU A 203 14.60 -6.69 1.35
CA LEU A 203 15.23 -6.02 2.48
C LEU A 203 16.59 -6.66 2.72
N LEU A 204 17.66 -5.90 2.55
CA LEU A 204 19.03 -6.37 2.69
C LEU A 204 19.74 -5.59 3.80
N VAL A 205 19.97 -6.24 4.93
CA VAL A 205 20.72 -5.68 6.05
C VAL A 205 22.22 -5.90 5.80
N ASP A 206 23.00 -4.85 6.01
CA ASP A 206 24.45 -4.91 6.18
C ASP A 206 24.74 -5.33 7.63
N SER A 207 25.29 -6.54 7.81
CA SER A 207 25.46 -7.12 9.15
C SER A 207 26.47 -6.38 10.01
N ALA A 208 27.40 -5.63 9.43
CA ALA A 208 28.40 -4.89 10.18
C ALA A 208 27.84 -3.56 10.71
N THR A 209 27.06 -2.86 9.88
CA THR A 209 26.63 -1.48 10.15
C THR A 209 25.18 -1.34 10.58
N GLY A 210 24.34 -2.34 10.29
CA GLY A 210 22.89 -2.26 10.49
C GLY A 210 22.18 -1.43 9.43
N HIS A 211 22.90 -0.94 8.41
CA HIS A 211 22.29 -0.28 7.26
C HIS A 211 21.32 -1.21 6.55
N LEU A 212 20.21 -0.66 6.06
CA LEU A 212 19.18 -1.40 5.35
C LEU A 212 19.01 -0.84 3.93
N ASP A 213 19.36 -1.64 2.93
CA ASP A 213 18.99 -1.39 1.55
C ASP A 213 17.64 -2.05 1.25
N VAL A 214 16.77 -1.32 0.53
CA VAL A 214 15.47 -1.85 0.11
C VAL A 214 15.30 -1.70 -1.39
N LEU A 215 15.11 -2.82 -2.06
CA LEU A 215 14.75 -2.87 -3.48
C LEU A 215 13.25 -3.17 -3.61
N LEU A 216 12.59 -2.52 -4.55
CA LEU A 216 11.16 -2.64 -4.82
C LEU A 216 10.91 -2.86 -6.32
N TRP A 217 10.11 -3.86 -6.68
CA TRP A 217 9.66 -4.08 -8.06
C TRP A 217 8.21 -4.60 -8.11
N PRO A 218 7.49 -4.40 -9.24
CA PRO A 218 6.19 -5.00 -9.43
C PRO A 218 6.33 -6.49 -9.74
N LEU A 219 5.37 -7.28 -9.27
CA LEU A 219 5.26 -8.70 -9.52
C LEU A 219 3.82 -9.03 -9.96
N ASP A 220 3.69 -9.42 -11.22
CA ASP A 220 2.45 -9.91 -11.83
C ASP A 220 2.67 -11.29 -12.43
N THR A 221 1.98 -12.30 -11.91
CA THR A 221 2.04 -13.67 -12.44
C THR A 221 1.15 -13.87 -13.66
N SER A 222 0.30 -12.89 -14.01
CA SER A 222 -0.61 -12.98 -15.16
C SER A 222 0.01 -12.53 -16.49
N GLY A 223 1.20 -11.90 -16.45
CA GLY A 223 1.89 -11.37 -17.62
C GLY A 223 1.17 -10.20 -18.31
N LYS A 224 0.25 -9.52 -17.61
CA LYS A 224 -0.56 -8.41 -18.15
C LYS A 224 -0.03 -7.05 -17.75
N CYS A 225 0.86 -7.00 -16.76
CA CYS A 225 1.51 -5.80 -16.25
C CYS A 225 2.97 -5.71 -16.71
N PRO A 226 3.62 -4.53 -16.57
CA PRO A 226 5.00 -4.35 -16.98
C PRO A 226 5.93 -5.38 -16.32
N ASP A 227 6.87 -5.89 -17.12
CA ASP A 227 7.92 -6.81 -16.66
C ASP A 227 8.76 -6.15 -15.55
N PRO A 228 9.15 -6.88 -14.49
CA PRO A 228 10.04 -6.40 -13.43
C PRO A 228 11.44 -5.97 -13.88
N GLY A 229 11.78 -5.96 -15.18
CA GLY A 229 13.13 -5.65 -15.71
C GLY A 229 13.79 -4.38 -15.17
N THR A 230 13.06 -3.51 -14.46
CA THR A 230 13.64 -2.50 -13.58
C THR A 230 12.97 -2.50 -12.20
N ALA A 231 13.78 -2.71 -11.16
CA ALA A 231 13.43 -2.40 -9.78
C ALA A 231 13.79 -0.93 -9.44
N VAL A 232 13.44 -0.47 -8.25
CA VAL A 232 13.99 0.75 -7.67
C VAL A 232 14.62 0.46 -6.31
N ARG A 233 15.73 1.12 -6.00
CA ARG A 233 16.28 1.21 -4.65
C ARG A 233 15.62 2.37 -3.93
N LEU A 234 14.87 2.07 -2.87
CA LEU A 234 14.24 3.09 -2.03
C LEU A 234 15.31 3.85 -1.25
N ASN A 235 15.09 5.15 -1.05
CA ASN A 235 15.90 5.91 -0.10
C ASN A 235 15.53 5.51 1.34
N ALA A 236 16.44 5.73 2.28
CA ALA A 236 16.10 5.64 3.69
C ALA A 236 14.96 6.62 4.03
N ASN A 237 14.01 6.16 4.86
CA ASN A 237 12.84 6.95 5.26
C ASN A 237 11.99 7.43 4.06
N ASN A 238 11.77 6.56 3.06
CA ASN A 238 11.11 6.93 1.82
C ASN A 238 9.68 7.46 2.05
N LEU A 239 9.42 8.70 1.64
CA LEU A 239 8.08 9.28 1.59
C LEU A 239 7.58 9.24 0.15
N ASP A 240 6.62 8.36 -0.11
CA ASP A 240 6.02 8.18 -1.42
C ASP A 240 4.67 8.87 -1.48
N GLU A 241 4.44 9.69 -2.50
CA GLU A 241 3.17 10.38 -2.71
C GLU A 241 2.16 9.51 -3.47
N ALA A 242 2.50 8.26 -3.81
CA ALA A 242 1.63 7.24 -4.39
C ALA A 242 0.55 7.82 -5.31
N GLU A 243 0.99 8.42 -6.42
CA GLU A 243 0.12 9.12 -7.34
C GLU A 243 -0.82 8.17 -8.07
N LEU A 244 -2.07 8.14 -7.63
CA LEU A 244 -3.12 7.28 -8.14
C LEU A 244 -3.70 7.81 -9.45
N VAL A 245 -3.84 6.92 -10.41
CA VAL A 245 -4.53 7.10 -11.69
C VAL A 245 -5.93 6.50 -11.57
N PRO A 246 -6.99 7.32 -11.72
CA PRO A 246 -8.35 6.82 -11.79
C PRO A 246 -8.60 6.03 -13.07
N ASP A 247 -9.27 4.89 -12.95
CA ASP A 247 -9.91 4.17 -14.04
C ASP A 247 -11.39 4.58 -14.11
N PRO A 248 -11.83 5.31 -15.16
CA PRO A 248 -13.22 5.72 -15.30
C PRO A 248 -14.22 4.57 -15.28
N LYS A 249 -13.80 3.36 -15.70
CA LYS A 249 -14.65 2.16 -15.69
C LYS A 249 -14.85 1.56 -14.30
N GLY A 250 -14.04 1.99 -13.32
CA GLY A 250 -14.15 1.57 -11.94
C GLY A 250 -15.30 2.24 -11.18
N PHE A 251 -15.89 3.31 -11.73
CA PHE A 251 -17.05 3.98 -11.16
C PHE A 251 -18.35 3.35 -11.63
N ASP A 252 -19.28 3.12 -10.70
CA ASP A 252 -20.64 2.73 -11.03
C ASP A 252 -21.47 3.91 -11.60
N VAL A 253 -22.73 3.64 -11.93
CA VAL A 253 -23.67 4.64 -12.48
C VAL A 253 -23.98 5.80 -11.53
N LEU A 254 -23.68 5.67 -10.23
CA LEU A 254 -23.84 6.69 -9.21
C LEU A 254 -22.52 7.41 -8.89
N GLY A 255 -21.44 7.06 -9.60
CA GLY A 255 -20.12 7.65 -9.43
C GLY A 255 -19.36 7.13 -8.21
N ILE A 256 -19.77 5.97 -7.69
CA ILE A 256 -19.12 5.30 -6.57
C ILE A 256 -17.99 4.44 -7.11
N ALA A 257 -16.82 4.60 -6.53
CA ALA A 257 -15.64 3.84 -6.93
C ALA A 257 -15.81 2.35 -6.56
N SER A 258 -14.95 1.53 -7.10
CA SER A 258 -14.64 0.17 -6.67
C SER A 258 -13.18 0.11 -6.21
N ASP A 259 -12.75 -0.99 -5.59
CA ASP A 259 -11.37 -1.16 -5.09
C ASP A 259 -10.34 -0.97 -6.21
N SER A 260 -10.67 -1.35 -7.45
CA SER A 260 -9.82 -1.19 -8.63
C SER A 260 -9.87 0.19 -9.27
N THR A 261 -10.67 1.14 -8.75
CA THR A 261 -10.82 2.45 -9.40
C THR A 261 -9.54 3.26 -9.39
N PHE A 262 -8.68 3.07 -8.39
CA PHE A 262 -7.46 3.85 -8.25
C PHE A 262 -6.27 2.90 -8.19
N GLY A 263 -5.26 3.18 -9.01
CA GLY A 263 -4.01 2.44 -9.00
C GLY A 263 -2.82 3.32 -9.33
N VAL A 264 -1.64 2.94 -8.87
CA VAL A 264 -0.38 3.56 -9.28
C VAL A 264 0.05 2.97 -10.63
N ASP A 265 0.79 3.70 -11.46
CA ASP A 265 1.30 3.18 -12.75
C ASP A 265 2.83 3.17 -12.82
N ARG A 266 3.48 3.50 -11.70
CA ARG A 266 4.92 3.61 -11.56
C ARG A 266 5.34 3.35 -10.13
N LEU A 267 6.58 2.91 -9.97
CA LEU A 267 7.25 2.79 -8.69
C LEU A 267 7.51 4.19 -8.07
N PRO A 268 7.79 4.27 -6.76
CA PRO A 268 8.02 5.54 -6.07
C PRO A 268 9.11 6.39 -6.75
N THR A 269 8.76 7.62 -7.16
CA THR A 269 9.57 8.43 -8.08
C THR A 269 10.83 9.04 -7.48
N LYS A 270 10.90 9.18 -6.15
CA LYS A 270 12.09 9.67 -5.45
C LYS A 270 13.16 8.58 -5.26
N SER A 271 12.96 7.40 -5.84
CA SER A 271 13.86 6.24 -5.70
C SER A 271 14.90 6.18 -6.81
N VAL A 272 15.98 5.43 -6.59
CA VAL A 272 17.04 5.25 -7.60
C VAL A 272 16.69 4.04 -8.48
N PRO A 273 16.59 4.18 -9.81
CA PRO A 273 16.39 3.05 -10.70
C PRO A 273 17.45 1.96 -10.52
N PHE A 274 17.02 0.72 -10.48
CA PHE A 274 17.86 -0.44 -10.24
C PHE A 274 17.52 -1.52 -11.28
N PRO A 275 18.21 -1.51 -12.44
CA PRO A 275 18.01 -2.54 -13.47
C PRO A 275 18.26 -3.93 -12.87
N LEU A 276 17.32 -4.85 -13.08
CA LEU A 276 17.50 -6.26 -12.74
C LEU A 276 18.07 -6.96 -13.98
N PRO A 277 19.25 -7.59 -13.88
CA PRO A 277 19.79 -8.39 -14.97
C PRO A 277 18.84 -9.52 -15.39
N PRO A 278 18.78 -9.90 -16.69
CA PRO A 278 17.88 -10.94 -17.19
C PRO A 278 17.99 -12.28 -16.45
N GLU A 279 19.20 -12.66 -16.03
CA GLU A 279 19.47 -13.87 -15.26
C GLU A 279 18.76 -13.90 -13.89
N LEU A 280 18.44 -12.73 -13.33
CA LEU A 280 17.69 -12.61 -12.09
C LEU A 280 16.17 -12.62 -12.28
N HIS A 281 15.66 -12.41 -13.50
CA HIS A 281 14.21 -12.30 -13.75
C HIS A 281 13.42 -13.55 -13.30
N PRO A 282 13.88 -14.80 -13.54
CA PRO A 282 13.19 -15.99 -13.04
C PRO A 282 13.04 -15.98 -11.51
N LEU A 283 14.13 -15.71 -10.78
CA LEU A 283 14.12 -15.65 -9.32
C LEU A 283 13.33 -14.44 -8.78
N ALA A 284 13.36 -13.30 -9.48
CA ALA A 284 12.63 -12.10 -9.09
C ALA A 284 11.11 -12.26 -9.26
N SER A 285 10.68 -13.14 -10.19
CA SER A 285 9.28 -13.36 -10.56
C SER A 285 8.60 -14.54 -9.85
N GLN A 286 9.35 -15.44 -9.19
CA GLN A 286 8.76 -16.61 -8.54
C GLN A 286 8.10 -16.29 -7.19
N THR A 287 7.05 -17.02 -6.81
CA THR A 287 6.34 -16.86 -5.52
C THR A 287 6.70 -17.92 -4.48
N LYS A 288 7.41 -18.98 -4.91
CA LYS A 288 7.88 -20.08 -4.06
C LYS A 288 9.38 -20.22 -4.23
N PHE A 289 10.08 -20.51 -3.16
CA PHE A 289 11.54 -20.60 -3.15
C PHE A 289 11.99 -21.86 -2.44
N THR A 290 12.94 -22.58 -3.02
CA THR A 290 13.81 -23.47 -2.25
C THR A 290 14.84 -22.65 -1.45
N PRO A 291 15.47 -23.22 -0.41
CA PRO A 291 16.54 -22.52 0.31
C PRO A 291 17.72 -22.10 -0.58
N ASP A 292 18.06 -22.88 -1.61
CA ASP A 292 19.12 -22.54 -2.55
C ASP A 292 18.73 -21.37 -3.46
N GLU A 293 17.49 -21.36 -3.98
CA GLU A 293 16.98 -20.24 -4.79
C GLU A 293 16.92 -18.94 -3.97
N ALA A 294 16.50 -19.02 -2.71
CA ALA A 294 16.49 -17.88 -1.79
C ALA A 294 17.91 -17.31 -1.57
N ARG A 295 18.89 -18.18 -1.30
CA ARG A 295 20.30 -17.80 -1.15
C ARG A 295 20.88 -17.22 -2.45
N ASN A 296 20.56 -17.82 -3.59
CA ASN A 296 21.02 -17.36 -4.90
C ASN A 296 20.49 -15.96 -5.18
N LEU A 297 19.19 -15.72 -4.98
CA LEU A 297 18.60 -14.40 -5.15
C LEU A 297 19.26 -13.37 -4.23
N GLU A 298 19.40 -13.68 -2.94
CA GLU A 298 20.07 -12.79 -1.98
C GLU A 298 21.48 -12.42 -2.44
N THR A 299 22.28 -13.42 -2.82
CA THR A 299 23.69 -13.25 -3.23
C THR A 299 23.79 -12.30 -4.43
N HIS A 300 23.03 -12.55 -5.49
CA HIS A 300 23.07 -11.70 -6.69
C HIS A 300 22.59 -10.27 -6.40
N LEU A 301 21.55 -10.09 -5.58
CA LEU A 301 21.09 -8.75 -5.19
C LEU A 301 22.16 -7.98 -4.40
N ARG A 302 22.90 -8.65 -3.51
CA ARG A 302 24.00 -8.05 -2.76
C ARG A 302 25.17 -7.66 -3.67
N GLU A 303 25.54 -8.51 -4.61
CA GLU A 303 26.60 -8.23 -5.59
C GLU A 303 26.26 -6.99 -6.43
N LEU A 304 25.01 -6.89 -6.89
CA LEU A 304 24.54 -5.72 -7.64
C LEU A 304 24.52 -4.42 -6.83
N LEU A 305 24.31 -4.51 -5.51
CA LEU A 305 24.38 -3.36 -4.60
C LEU A 305 25.83 -2.95 -4.32
N ALA A 306 26.75 -3.91 -4.16
CA ALA A 306 28.16 -3.64 -3.90
C ALA A 306 28.86 -2.92 -5.07
N GLY A 307 28.43 -3.19 -6.30
CA GLY A 307 28.96 -2.55 -7.51
C GLY A 307 28.45 -1.12 -7.77
N LYS A 308 27.59 -0.56 -6.91
CA LYS A 308 26.99 0.77 -7.11
C LYS A 308 27.39 1.74 -6.00
N PRO A 309 27.62 3.03 -6.33
CA PRO A 309 27.81 4.05 -5.31
C PRO A 309 26.59 4.11 -4.38
N ARG A 310 26.86 4.22 -3.08
CA ARG A 310 25.83 4.34 -2.04
C ARG A 310 25.15 5.69 -2.15
#